data_AF-A0A353N3L4-F1
#
_entry.id   AF-A0A353N3L4-F1
#
_cell.length_a   1.000
_cell.length_b   1.000
_cell.length_c   1.000
_cell.angle_alpha   90.00
_cell.angle_beta   90.00
_cell.angle_gamma   90.00
#
_symmetry.space_group_name_H-M   'P 1'
#
loop_
_entity.id
_entity.type
_entity.pdbx_description
1 polymer ?
#
loop_
_entity_poly.entity_id
_entity_poly.type
_entity_poly.pdbx_seq_one_letter_code
_entity_poly.pdbx_strand_id
1 'polypeptide(L)'
;MYIGRIHLKGFKSFGGSHEIALSSNFTAVVGPNGSGKSNILDALRWVLGDGNPSRLRIVRQGDLLFQGSISLPPASSSEVMVHLREGNRVSTLRRRFTNDDGSTMFIDGRRIRLIDLDDIKRKWRLEGDRFAFISQGEVSEVIQQRP
;
A
#
# COMPACT_ATOMS: atom_id res chain seq x y z
N MET A 1 -1.78 -15.43 9.64
CA MET A 1 -1.33 -14.86 8.37
C MET A 1 -1.06 -13.38 8.56
N TYR A 2 -0.05 -12.82 7.89
CA TYR A 2 0.35 -11.42 8.02
C TYR A 2 1.06 -10.93 6.74
N ILE A 3 1.21 -9.61 6.61
CA ILE A 3 2.12 -9.01 5.64
C ILE A 3 3.50 -9.01 6.28
N GLY A 4 4.44 -9.81 5.75
CA GLY A 4 5.77 -9.93 6.32
C GLY A 4 6.80 -8.94 5.77
N ARG A 5 6.47 -8.30 4.64
CA ARG A 5 7.34 -7.34 3.98
C ARG A 5 6.53 -6.42 3.08
N ILE A 6 6.95 -5.16 3.03
CA ILE A 6 6.52 -4.19 2.02
C ILE A 6 7.74 -3.66 1.29
N HIS A 7 7.65 -3.59 -0.03
CA HIS A 7 8.64 -2.99 -0.91
C HIS A 7 8.01 -1.79 -1.60
N LEU A 8 8.73 -0.68 -1.60
CA LEU A 8 8.31 0.63 -2.07
C LEU A 8 9.34 1.15 -3.06
N LYS A 9 8.91 1.48 -4.28
CA LYS A 9 9.79 2.05 -5.30
C LYS A 9 9.11 3.24 -5.97
N GLY A 10 9.75 4.41 -5.92
CA GLY A 10 9.23 5.63 -6.54
C GLY A 10 7.85 6.04 -6.05
N PHE A 11 7.46 5.62 -4.83
CA PHE A 11 6.12 5.82 -4.29
C PHE A 11 6.11 6.99 -3.31
N LYS A 12 5.41 8.08 -3.64
CA LYS A 12 5.27 9.28 -2.80
C LYS A 12 6.59 9.83 -2.28
N SER A 13 6.92 9.63 -1.01
CA SER A 13 8.18 10.09 -0.40
C SER A 13 9.36 9.12 -0.62
N PHE A 14 9.11 7.92 -1.14
CA PHE A 14 10.10 6.87 -1.34
C PHE A 14 10.66 6.91 -2.77
N GLY A 15 11.64 7.79 -3.03
CA GLY A 15 12.20 7.99 -4.37
C GLY A 15 13.07 6.86 -4.93
N GLY A 16 13.64 6.04 -4.05
CA GLY A 16 14.39 4.83 -4.41
C GLY A 16 13.63 3.54 -4.12
N SER A 17 14.34 2.42 -4.17
CA SER A 17 13.84 1.10 -3.76
C SER A 17 14.06 0.89 -2.26
N HIS A 18 12.99 0.71 -1.50
CA HIS A 18 13.02 0.50 -0.07
C HIS A 18 12.27 -0.78 0.29
N GLU A 19 12.86 -1.59 1.16
CA GLU A 19 12.24 -2.79 1.69
C GLU A 19 12.10 -2.65 3.20
N ILE A 20 10.90 -2.90 3.72
CA ILE A 20 10.59 -2.84 5.14
C ILE A 20 10.05 -4.22 5.55
N ALA A 21 10.76 -4.87 6.47
CA ALA A 21 10.30 -6.10 7.11
C ALA A 21 9.24 -5.77 8.18
N LEU A 22 8.18 -6.57 8.21
CA LEU A 22 7.10 -6.46 9.18
C LEU A 22 7.06 -7.73 10.03
N SER A 23 7.03 -7.56 11.34
CA SER A 23 6.89 -8.68 12.29
C SER A 23 5.49 -9.29 12.20
N SER A 24 5.39 -10.60 12.47
CA SER A 24 4.10 -11.29 12.53
C SER A 24 3.19 -10.81 13.67
N ASN A 25 3.77 -10.14 14.67
CA ASN A 25 3.07 -9.75 15.88
C ASN A 25 2.83 -8.24 15.93
N PHE A 26 3.91 -7.46 16.03
CA PHE A 26 3.81 -6.01 16.21
C PHE A 26 5.00 -5.32 15.54
N THR A 27 4.70 -4.24 14.80
CA THR A 27 5.68 -3.37 14.17
C THR A 27 5.32 -1.93 14.47
N ALA A 28 6.25 -1.16 15.03
CA ALA A 28 6.09 0.28 15.21
C ALA A 28 6.89 1.03 14.13
N VAL A 29 6.27 2.04 13.52
CA VAL A 29 6.90 2.94 12.55
C VAL A 29 6.97 4.33 13.16
N VAL A 30 8.18 4.82 13.41
CA VAL A 30 8.44 6.11 14.10
C VAL A 30 9.36 7.01 13.29
N GLY A 31 9.38 8.30 13.63
CA GLY A 31 10.19 9.32 12.94
C GLY A 31 9.52 10.70 12.91
N PRO A 32 10.23 11.76 12.47
CA PRO A 32 9.73 13.14 12.46
C PRO A 32 8.49 13.36 11.59
N ASN A 33 7.73 14.41 11.85
CA ASN A 33 6.63 14.81 10.97
C ASN A 33 7.17 15.13 9.55
N GLY A 34 6.42 14.72 8.52
CA GLY A 34 6.85 14.86 7.13
C GLY A 34 7.83 13.78 6.63
N SER A 35 8.34 12.89 7.49
CA SER A 35 9.32 11.86 7.08
C SER A 35 8.74 10.69 6.24
N GLY A 36 7.48 10.76 5.83
CA GLY A 36 6.84 9.75 4.98
C GLY A 36 6.25 8.54 5.69
N LYS A 37 6.21 8.50 7.03
CA LYS A 37 5.64 7.37 7.81
C LYS A 37 4.23 6.97 7.35
N SER A 38 3.33 7.95 7.24
CA SER A 38 1.95 7.70 6.83
C SER A 38 1.86 7.22 5.37
N ASN A 39 2.85 7.49 4.52
CA ASN A 39 2.86 6.99 3.14
C ASN A 39 3.04 5.46 3.09
N ILE A 40 3.54 4.82 4.15
CA ILE A 40 3.54 3.36 4.27
C ILE A 40 2.10 2.84 4.38
N LEU A 41 1.24 3.52 5.15
CA LEU A 41 -0.17 3.19 5.24
C LEU A 41 -0.89 3.40 3.90
N ASP A 42 -0.61 4.51 3.20
CA ASP A 42 -1.17 4.75 1.86
C ASP A 42 -0.74 3.66 0.88
N ALA A 43 0.52 3.22 0.93
CA ALA A 43 1.04 2.15 0.09
C ALA A 43 0.30 0.82 0.33
N LEU A 44 0.08 0.46 1.60
CA LEU A 44 -0.69 -0.72 1.97
C LEU A 44 -2.15 -0.63 1.49
N ARG A 45 -2.81 0.52 1.65
CA ARG A 45 -4.17 0.75 1.14
C ARG A 45 -4.21 0.59 -0.37
N TRP A 46 -3.28 1.24 -1.05
CA TRP A 46 -3.24 1.28 -2.51
C TRP A 46 -2.96 -0.10 -3.12
N VAL A 47 -1.96 -0.84 -2.62
CA VAL A 47 -1.67 -2.19 -3.14
C VAL A 47 -2.82 -3.17 -2.87
N LEU A 48 -3.59 -2.96 -1.80
CA LEU A 48 -4.78 -3.76 -1.46
C LEU A 48 -6.08 -3.25 -2.09
N GLY A 49 -5.96 -2.39 -3.09
CA GLY A 49 -7.04 -2.05 -3.99
C GLY A 49 -7.81 -0.79 -3.65
N ASP A 50 -7.45 -0.06 -2.59
CA ASP A 50 -8.06 1.25 -2.35
C ASP A 50 -7.71 2.18 -3.52
N GLY A 51 -8.76 2.76 -4.11
CA GLY A 51 -8.66 3.72 -5.21
C GLY A 51 -9.17 5.09 -4.82
N ASN A 52 -9.66 5.28 -3.58
CA ASN A 52 -10.24 6.54 -3.14
C ASN A 52 -9.14 7.60 -2.96
N PRO A 53 -9.15 8.71 -3.74
CA PRO A 53 -8.11 9.73 -3.69
C PRO A 53 -7.95 10.36 -2.30
N SER A 54 -9.05 10.60 -1.58
CA SER A 54 -9.04 11.20 -0.24
C SER A 54 -8.35 10.29 0.77
N ARG A 55 -8.69 8.99 0.78
CA ARG A 55 -8.04 8.00 1.67
C ARG A 55 -6.57 7.79 1.34
N LEU A 56 -6.22 7.85 0.06
CA LEU A 56 -4.84 7.80 -0.39
C LEU A 56 -4.13 9.14 -0.27
N ARG A 57 -4.79 10.24 0.12
CA ARG A 57 -4.20 11.58 0.23
C ARG A 57 -3.50 12.01 -1.06
N ILE A 58 -4.23 11.88 -2.17
CA ILE A 58 -3.83 12.31 -3.51
C ILE A 58 -4.94 13.14 -4.16
N VAL A 59 -4.58 14.07 -5.04
CA VAL A 59 -5.54 14.83 -5.86
C VAL A 59 -5.70 14.16 -7.22
N ARG A 60 -4.62 13.58 -7.75
CA ARG A 60 -4.57 12.86 -9.03
C ARG A 60 -3.70 11.61 -8.89
N GLN A 61 -3.88 10.65 -9.80
CA GLN A 61 -3.09 9.40 -9.78
C GLN A 61 -1.57 9.64 -9.87
N GLY A 62 -1.15 10.70 -10.58
CA GLY A 62 0.26 11.10 -10.67
C GLY A 62 0.92 11.44 -9.32
N ASP A 63 0.14 11.76 -8.29
CA ASP A 63 0.67 12.08 -6.95
C ASP A 63 1.15 10.82 -6.20
N LEU A 64 0.92 9.62 -6.76
CA LEU A 64 1.54 8.38 -6.30
C LEU A 64 3.03 8.33 -6.63
N LEU A 65 3.48 9.05 -7.66
CA LEU A 65 4.88 9.12 -8.06
C LEU A 65 5.69 9.96 -7.08
N PHE A 66 6.92 9.54 -6.83
CA PHE A 66 7.91 10.39 -6.16
C PHE A 66 8.20 11.63 -7.00
N GLN A 67 8.00 12.81 -6.42
CA GLN A 67 8.07 14.10 -7.12
C GLN A 67 9.49 14.69 -7.17
N GLY A 68 10.51 13.94 -6.75
CA GLY A 68 11.87 14.42 -6.69
C GLY A 68 12.25 14.99 -5.33
N SER A 69 13.54 15.12 -5.11
CA SER A 69 14.16 15.86 -4.02
C SER A 69 15.41 16.57 -4.54
N ILE A 70 16.10 17.29 -3.66
CA ILE A 70 17.38 17.92 -3.99
C ILE A 70 18.40 16.89 -4.50
N SER A 71 18.34 15.64 -4.01
CA SER A 71 19.31 14.59 -4.30
C SER A 71 18.85 13.55 -5.31
N LEU A 72 17.55 13.49 -5.64
CA LEU A 72 16.97 12.44 -6.49
C LEU A 72 15.95 13.03 -7.47
N PRO A 73 15.99 12.66 -8.76
CA PRO A 73 15.00 13.11 -9.73
C PRO A 73 13.62 12.51 -9.44
N PRO A 74 12.53 13.10 -9.98
CA PRO A 74 11.20 12.51 -9.95
C PRO A 74 11.18 11.10 -10.56
N ALA A 75 10.37 10.21 -9.99
CA ALA A 75 10.22 8.85 -10.48
C ALA A 75 9.25 8.80 -11.67
N SER A 76 9.59 8.03 -12.71
CA SER A 76 8.70 7.75 -13.84
C SER A 76 7.65 6.68 -13.54
N SER A 77 7.82 5.94 -12.44
CA SER A 77 6.90 4.90 -12.01
C SER A 77 6.86 4.79 -10.49
N SER A 78 5.71 4.42 -9.94
CA SER A 78 5.57 3.99 -8.56
C SER A 78 5.20 2.51 -8.49
N GLU A 79 5.75 1.80 -7.53
CA GLU A 79 5.47 0.39 -7.30
C GLU A 79 5.42 0.12 -5.80
N VAL A 80 4.40 -0.65 -5.42
CA VAL A 80 4.26 -1.20 -4.08
C VAL A 80 4.09 -2.71 -4.22
N MET A 81 4.90 -3.46 -3.49
CA MET A 81 4.81 -4.91 -3.42
C MET A 81 4.72 -5.34 -1.96
N VAL A 82 3.84 -6.29 -1.67
CA VAL A 82 3.68 -6.87 -0.33
C VAL A 82 3.83 -8.38 -0.38
N HIS A 83 4.51 -8.93 0.62
CA HIS A 83 4.67 -10.37 0.79
C HIS A 83 3.69 -10.85 1.85
N LEU A 84 2.71 -11.63 1.43
CA LEU A 84 1.72 -12.25 2.29
C LEU A 84 2.29 -13.59 2.81
N ARG A 85 2.14 -13.85 4.11
CA ARG A 85 2.66 -15.08 4.75
C ARG A 85 1.59 -15.77 5.59
N GLU A 86 1.46 -17.08 5.43
CA GLU A 86 0.59 -17.96 6.24
C GLU A 86 1.31 -19.29 6.47
N GLY A 87 1.94 -19.46 7.64
CA GLY A 87 2.86 -20.60 7.86
C GLY A 87 3.98 -20.61 6.82
N ASN A 88 4.08 -21.70 6.06
CA ASN A 88 5.04 -21.84 4.94
C ASN A 88 4.54 -21.26 3.62
N ARG A 89 3.25 -20.89 3.53
CA ARG A 89 2.67 -20.32 2.31
C ARG A 89 3.10 -18.85 2.18
N VAL A 90 3.60 -18.49 1.00
CA VAL A 90 4.00 -17.13 0.64
C VAL A 90 3.35 -16.75 -0.68
N SER A 91 2.90 -15.50 -0.81
CA SER A 91 2.50 -14.92 -2.10
C SER A 91 2.87 -13.45 -2.16
N THR A 92 3.06 -12.95 -3.38
CA THR A 92 3.52 -11.61 -3.66
C THR A 92 2.45 -10.85 -4.42
N LEU A 93 1.85 -9.85 -3.78
CA LEU A 93 0.94 -8.92 -4.44
C LEU A 93 1.70 -7.66 -4.78
N ARG A 94 1.63 -7.22 -6.04
CA ARG A 94 2.33 -6.03 -6.53
C ARG A 94 1.39 -5.16 -7.33
N ARG A 95 1.40 -3.86 -7.05
CA ARG A 95 0.69 -2.84 -7.83
C ARG A 95 1.70 -1.80 -8.30
N ARG A 96 1.64 -1.45 -9.58
CA ARG A 96 2.52 -0.48 -10.24
C ARG A 96 1.69 0.58 -10.93
N PHE A 97 2.19 1.81 -10.95
CA PHE A 97 1.61 2.92 -11.70
C PHE A 97 2.69 3.62 -12.53
N THR A 98 2.31 3.98 -13.75
CA THR A 98 3.04 4.88 -14.66
C THR A 98 2.04 5.81 -15.31
N ASN A 99 2.47 6.98 -15.77
CA ASN A 99 1.57 7.88 -16.50
C ASN A 99 1.03 7.25 -17.79
N ASP A 100 1.82 6.41 -18.46
CA ASP A 100 1.47 5.80 -19.75
C ASP A 100 0.52 4.59 -19.58
N ASP A 101 0.89 3.61 -18.74
CA ASP A 101 0.11 2.38 -18.56
C ASP A 101 -1.01 2.49 -17.51
N GLY A 102 -1.10 3.60 -16.79
CA GLY A 102 -1.93 3.73 -15.61
C GLY A 102 -1.56 2.71 -14.53
N SER A 103 -2.55 2.23 -13.76
CA SER A 103 -2.33 1.24 -12.71
C SER A 103 -2.39 -0.19 -13.24
N THR A 104 -1.36 -0.98 -12.96
CA THR A 104 -1.28 -2.41 -13.25
C THR A 104 -1.05 -3.21 -11.98
N MET A 105 -1.54 -4.46 -11.94
CA MET A 105 -1.47 -5.30 -10.74
C MET A 105 -1.07 -6.74 -11.08
N PHE A 106 -0.37 -7.37 -10.14
CA PHE A 106 0.21 -8.69 -10.29
C PHE A 106 0.08 -9.48 -8.99
N ILE A 107 -0.19 -10.78 -9.10
CA ILE A 107 -0.09 -11.76 -8.02
C ILE A 107 0.88 -12.86 -8.44
N ASP A 108 1.92 -13.10 -7.65
CA ASP A 108 2.96 -14.11 -7.94
C ASP A 108 3.54 -13.97 -9.37
N GLY A 109 3.76 -12.73 -9.78
CA GLY A 109 4.28 -12.38 -11.11
C GLY A 109 3.25 -12.38 -12.25
N ARG A 110 2.04 -12.91 -12.05
CA ARG A 110 0.98 -12.93 -13.07
C ARG A 110 0.14 -11.66 -13.01
N ARG A 111 -0.08 -11.02 -14.16
CA ARG A 111 -0.93 -9.83 -14.26
C ARG A 111 -2.39 -10.21 -13.97
N ILE A 112 -3.05 -9.40 -13.15
CA ILE A 112 -4.46 -9.55 -12.78
C ILE A 112 -5.17 -8.20 -12.89
N ARG A 113 -6.50 -8.22 -12.94
CA ARG A 113 -7.31 -7.00 -12.92
C ARG A 113 -7.63 -6.64 -11.47
N LEU A 114 -8.04 -5.38 -11.26
CA LEU A 114 -8.43 -4.92 -9.93
C LEU A 114 -9.63 -5.70 -9.37
N ILE A 115 -10.58 -6.08 -10.22
CA ILE A 115 -11.76 -6.88 -9.84
C ILE A 115 -11.40 -8.29 -9.34
N ASP A 116 -10.26 -8.84 -9.78
CA ASP A 116 -9.80 -10.17 -9.35
C ASP A 116 -9.15 -10.12 -7.95
N LEU A 117 -8.92 -8.92 -7.40
CA LEU A 117 -8.27 -8.73 -6.11
C LEU A 117 -9.14 -9.20 -4.94
N ASP A 118 -10.46 -9.06 -5.05
CA ASP A 118 -11.36 -9.44 -3.97
C ASP A 118 -11.28 -10.93 -3.67
N ASP A 119 -11.14 -11.78 -4.70
CA ASP A 119 -10.89 -13.21 -4.53
C ASP A 119 -9.56 -13.50 -3.84
N ILE A 120 -8.53 -12.73 -4.16
CA ILE A 120 -7.20 -12.86 -3.52
C ILE A 120 -7.30 -12.43 -2.06
N LYS A 121 -7.97 -11.32 -1.76
CA LYS A 121 -8.19 -10.83 -0.40
C LYS A 121 -8.99 -11.83 0.41
N ARG A 122 -10.03 -12.45 -0.13
CA ARG A 122 -10.76 -13.57 0.49
C ARG A 122 -9.87 -14.76 0.80
N LYS A 123 -9.10 -15.23 -0.20
CA LYS A 123 -8.18 -16.37 -0.06
C LYS A 123 -7.08 -16.09 0.98
N TRP A 124 -6.70 -14.83 1.13
CA TRP A 124 -5.76 -14.34 2.11
C TRP A 124 -6.45 -13.62 3.27
N ARG A 125 -7.74 -13.81 3.57
CA ARG A 125 -8.41 -13.22 4.76
C ARG A 125 -8.06 -11.74 5.04
N LEU A 126 -7.82 -10.94 3.99
CA LEU A 126 -7.44 -9.51 4.05
C LEU A 126 -8.70 -8.63 3.96
N GLU A 127 -9.77 -9.05 4.62
CA GLU A 127 -11.08 -8.42 4.59
C GLU A 127 -11.81 -8.57 5.93
N GLY A 128 -12.86 -7.76 6.12
CA GLY A 128 -13.69 -7.75 7.33
C GLY A 128 -12.91 -7.34 8.58
N ASP A 129 -13.40 -7.74 9.76
CA ASP A 129 -12.89 -7.34 11.08
C ASP A 129 -11.43 -7.74 11.34
N ARG A 130 -10.87 -8.65 10.52
CA ARG A 130 -9.49 -9.14 10.65
C ARG A 130 -8.46 -8.27 9.92
N PHE A 131 -8.91 -7.33 9.08
CA PHE A 131 -8.03 -6.46 8.33
C PHE A 131 -8.60 -5.05 8.25
N ALA A 132 -8.13 -4.18 9.15
CA ALA A 132 -8.56 -2.80 9.25
C ALA A 132 -7.38 -1.84 9.05
N PHE A 133 -7.63 -0.78 8.30
CA PHE A 133 -6.79 0.41 8.35
C PHE A 133 -7.49 1.43 9.22
N ILE A 134 -6.87 1.80 10.34
CA ILE A 134 -7.41 2.78 11.27
C ILE A 134 -6.48 4.00 11.23
N SER A 135 -6.99 5.10 10.69
CA SER A 135 -6.36 6.41 10.72
C SER A 135 -7.12 7.36 11.65
N GLN A 136 -6.50 8.48 12.02
CA GLN A 136 -7.07 9.46 12.95
C GLN A 136 -8.47 9.96 12.53
N GLY A 137 -8.75 10.06 11.22
CA GLY A 137 -10.07 10.45 10.71
C GLY A 137 -11.14 9.35 10.78
N GLU A 138 -10.74 8.09 10.63
CA GLU A 138 -11.67 6.94 10.65
C GLU A 138 -12.10 6.59 12.08
N VAL A 139 -11.30 6.90 13.10
CA VAL A 139 -11.71 6.78 14.51
C VAL A 139 -12.93 7.68 14.79
N SER A 140 -12.95 8.89 14.21
CA SER A 140 -14.10 9.80 14.34
C SER A 140 -15.35 9.28 13.62
N GLU A 141 -15.21 8.60 12.47
CA GLU A 141 -16.32 7.99 11.74
C GLU A 141 -16.95 6.83 12.52
N VAL A 142 -16.14 5.98 13.16
CA VAL A 142 -16.62 4.86 14.00
C VAL A 142 -17.41 5.37 15.22
N ILE A 143 -16.99 6.49 15.82
CA ILE A 143 -17.71 7.12 16.94
C ILE A 143 -19.06 7.70 16.49
N GLN A 144 -19.19 8.07 15.21
CA GLN A 144 -20.42 8.66 14.65
C GLN A 144 -21.39 7.63 14.05
N GLN A 145 -20.99 6.36 13.93
CA GLN A 145 -21.91 5.30 13.52
C GLN A 145 -22.94 5.06 14.63
N ARG A 146 -24.16 5.56 14.38
CA ARG A 146 -25.36 5.17 15.13
C ARG A 146 -25.82 3.79 14.62
N PRO A 147 -26.42 2.96 15.50
CA PRO A 147 -26.81 1.59 15.20
C PRO A 147 -27.75 1.47 14.00
#